data_AF-A0A416CFI0-F1
#
_entry.id   AF-A0A416CFI0-F1
#
_cell.length_a   1.000
_cell.length_b   1.000
_cell.length_c   1.000
_cell.angle_alpha   90.00
_cell.angle_beta   90.00
_cell.angle_gamma   90.00
#
_symmetry.space_group_name_H-M   'P 1'
#
loop_
_entity.id
_entity.type
_entity.pdbx_description
1 polymer ?
#
loop_
_entity_poly.entity_id
_entity_poly.type
_entity_poly.pdbx_seq_one_letter_code
_entity_poly.pdbx_strand_id
1 'polypeptide(L)'
;MKSNYNLYEDEKHGSNKLITTLSDNSIKELYVFNGFLRLNPVQTIDYEMTIKSLHTNRTCTILVAYNKITKKYYISETQVKYWHRKNFFPKIILTMCNDGSIPMITNGFQEFSKLALYGYKVGSHGLNEAQRHKILKYVIDNKIMRGHEIIKHLQGLIFLRNEQYNKDFSAAIEDWENDIIFIEEYITSKSK
;
A
#
# COMPACT_ATOMS: atom_id res chain seq x y z
N MET A 1 19.78 -40.86 -5.26
CA MET A 1 18.55 -40.59 -6.03
C MET A 1 18.34 -39.09 -6.09
N LYS A 2 18.43 -38.48 -7.28
CA LYS A 2 18.21 -37.04 -7.49
C LYS A 2 16.69 -36.78 -7.43
N SER A 3 16.27 -35.91 -6.52
CA SER A 3 14.88 -35.45 -6.43
C SER A 3 14.57 -34.59 -7.66
N ASN A 4 13.58 -35.02 -8.46
CA ASN A 4 13.04 -34.26 -9.58
C ASN A 4 12.16 -33.14 -9.02
N TYR A 5 12.78 -32.02 -8.64
CA TYR A 5 12.07 -30.82 -8.26
C TYR A 5 11.62 -30.10 -9.54
N ASN A 6 10.31 -30.10 -9.84
CA ASN A 6 9.76 -29.45 -11.03
C ASN A 6 9.03 -28.18 -10.61
N LEU A 7 9.71 -27.04 -10.81
CA LEU A 7 9.27 -25.70 -10.40
C LEU A 7 7.84 -25.35 -10.85
N TYR A 8 7.34 -25.93 -11.95
CA TYR A 8 6.04 -25.59 -12.54
C TYR A 8 4.87 -26.45 -12.06
N GLU A 9 5.11 -27.68 -11.58
CA GLU A 9 4.03 -28.54 -11.09
C GLU A 9 3.79 -28.34 -9.59
N ASP A 10 4.86 -28.10 -8.82
CA ASP A 10 4.77 -27.93 -7.37
C ASP A 10 4.17 -26.56 -6.96
N GLU A 11 4.26 -25.52 -7.81
CA GLU A 11 3.63 -24.22 -7.58
C GLU A 11 2.09 -24.23 -7.74
N LYS A 12 1.50 -25.29 -8.34
CA LYS A 12 0.03 -25.44 -8.48
C LYS A 12 -0.66 -25.99 -7.23
N HIS A 13 0.09 -26.60 -6.32
CA HIS A 13 -0.46 -27.24 -5.13
C HIS A 13 0.01 -26.51 -3.87
N GLY A 14 -0.42 -25.26 -3.74
CA GLY A 14 -0.42 -24.57 -2.45
C GLY A 14 -1.16 -25.43 -1.44
N SER A 15 -0.45 -25.98 -0.46
CA SER A 15 -1.01 -26.74 0.63
C SER A 15 -1.74 -25.80 1.57
N ASN A 16 -2.99 -25.48 1.23
CA ASN A 16 -3.91 -24.71 2.07
C ASN A 16 -4.29 -25.53 3.32
N LYS A 17 -3.41 -25.57 4.33
CA LYS A 17 -3.71 -26.11 5.66
C LYS A 17 -3.06 -25.26 6.76
N LEU A 18 -3.79 -24.23 7.18
CA LEU A 18 -4.34 -24.01 8.53
C LEU A 18 -4.77 -22.54 8.59
N ILE A 19 -6.04 -22.26 8.28
CA ILE A 19 -6.60 -20.90 8.34
C ILE A 19 -6.85 -20.58 9.82
N THR A 20 -6.17 -19.54 10.31
CA THR A 20 -6.39 -19.00 11.66
C THR A 20 -6.94 -17.58 11.55
N THR A 21 -7.95 -17.25 12.34
CA THR A 21 -8.54 -15.91 12.38
C THR A 21 -7.82 -15.03 13.41
N LEU A 22 -7.34 -13.87 12.98
CA LEU A 22 -6.78 -12.82 13.84
C LEU A 22 -7.72 -11.61 13.82
N SER A 23 -8.31 -11.32 14.97
CA SER A 23 -9.31 -10.24 15.15
C SER A 23 -8.78 -9.09 16.01
N ASP A 24 -7.50 -8.74 15.89
CA ASP A 24 -6.83 -7.84 16.83
C ASP A 24 -6.06 -6.68 16.17
N ASN A 25 -6.15 -5.49 16.79
CA ASN A 25 -5.38 -4.28 16.50
C ASN A 25 -3.89 -4.40 16.91
N SER A 26 -3.44 -5.54 17.45
CA SER A 26 -2.03 -5.78 17.80
C SER A 26 -1.11 -5.78 16.59
N ILE A 27 -1.62 -6.18 15.42
CA ILE A 27 -0.87 -6.12 14.17
C ILE A 27 -0.92 -4.70 13.63
N LYS A 28 0.24 -4.05 13.62
CA LYS A 28 0.36 -2.65 13.20
C LYS A 28 0.81 -2.50 11.75
N GLU A 29 1.41 -3.53 11.16
CA GLU A 29 2.12 -3.43 9.88
C GLU A 29 1.91 -4.67 8.99
N LEU A 30 1.71 -4.44 7.70
CA LEU A 30 1.75 -5.44 6.63
C LEU A 30 2.85 -5.08 5.62
N TYR A 31 3.53 -6.13 5.16
CA TYR A 31 4.59 -6.06 4.17
C TYR A 31 3.99 -6.34 2.78
N VAL A 32 3.93 -5.29 1.97
CA VAL A 32 3.33 -5.32 0.64
C VAL A 32 4.36 -5.82 -0.36
N PHE A 33 4.10 -6.96 -1.00
CA PHE A 33 4.95 -7.49 -2.07
C PHE A 33 4.31 -7.28 -3.44
N ASN A 34 5.14 -7.12 -4.46
CA ASN A 34 4.72 -7.13 -5.86
C ASN A 34 5.10 -8.47 -6.52
N GLY A 35 4.24 -9.00 -7.39
CA GLY A 35 4.47 -10.27 -8.07
C GLY A 35 4.19 -11.49 -7.19
N PHE A 36 5.09 -12.47 -7.23
CA PHE A 36 4.95 -13.74 -6.51
C PHE A 36 5.76 -13.73 -5.22
N LEU A 37 5.09 -14.04 -4.11
CA LEU A 37 5.72 -14.21 -2.80
C LEU A 37 6.40 -15.58 -2.73
N ARG A 38 7.73 -15.60 -2.65
CA ARG A 38 8.53 -16.81 -2.47
C ARG A 38 9.01 -16.90 -1.03
N LEU A 39 8.16 -17.46 -0.18
CA LEU A 39 8.52 -17.85 1.18
C LEU A 39 8.60 -19.37 1.27
N ASN A 40 9.39 -19.87 2.22
CA ASN A 40 9.42 -21.29 2.52
C ASN A 40 8.03 -21.72 3.07
N PRO A 41 7.32 -22.67 2.41
CA PRO A 41 5.97 -23.08 2.84
C PRO A 41 5.93 -23.63 4.26
N VAL A 42 6.98 -24.32 4.72
CA VAL A 42 7.06 -24.88 6.09
C VAL A 42 7.05 -23.79 7.16
N GLN A 43 7.53 -22.60 6.79
CA GLN A 43 7.65 -21.43 7.67
C GLN A 43 6.50 -20.45 7.50
N THR A 44 5.57 -20.72 6.57
CA THR A 44 4.50 -19.80 6.21
C THR A 44 3.15 -20.34 6.67
N ILE A 45 2.29 -19.46 7.19
CA ILE A 45 0.91 -19.77 7.56
C ILE A 45 0.00 -18.70 6.96
N ASP A 46 -1.12 -19.11 6.38
CA ASP A 46 -2.15 -18.17 5.93
C ASP A 46 -3.09 -17.77 7.08
N TYR A 47 -3.32 -16.48 7.22
CA TYR A 47 -4.19 -15.90 8.24
C TYR A 47 -5.30 -15.08 7.61
N GLU A 48 -6.50 -15.19 8.18
CA GLU A 48 -7.57 -14.21 7.96
C GLU A 48 -7.44 -13.09 9.00
N MET A 49 -7.44 -11.84 8.54
CA MET A 49 -7.33 -10.67 9.40
C MET A 49 -8.47 -9.69 9.12
N THR A 50 -9.13 -9.19 10.17
CA THR A 50 -10.14 -8.14 10.03
C THR A 50 -9.52 -6.75 10.18
N ILE A 51 -9.60 -5.92 9.13
CA ILE A 51 -9.04 -4.56 9.09
C ILE A 51 -10.14 -3.52 8.94
N LYS A 52 -9.98 -2.36 9.60
CA LYS A 52 -10.89 -1.20 9.45
C LYS A 52 -10.48 -0.30 8.28
N SER A 53 -11.46 0.32 7.62
CA SER A 53 -11.26 1.35 6.62
C SER A 53 -10.99 2.71 7.27
N LEU A 54 -10.01 3.44 6.72
CA LEU A 54 -9.64 4.79 7.11
C LEU A 54 -10.79 5.80 6.90
N HIS A 55 -11.59 5.63 5.85
CA HIS A 55 -12.62 6.60 5.47
C HIS A 55 -13.99 6.33 6.07
N THR A 56 -14.39 5.06 6.13
CA THR A 56 -15.79 4.66 6.38
C THR A 56 -15.98 3.87 7.68
N ASN A 57 -14.91 3.61 8.44
CA ASN A 57 -14.90 2.73 9.62
C ASN A 57 -15.43 1.30 9.38
N ARG A 58 -15.80 0.94 8.14
CA ARG A 58 -16.20 -0.40 7.73
C ARG A 58 -15.02 -1.36 7.92
N THR A 59 -15.30 -2.61 8.26
CA THR A 59 -14.29 -3.66 8.34
C THR A 59 -14.29 -4.54 7.10
N CYS A 60 -13.14 -5.11 6.76
CA CYS A 60 -12.97 -6.11 5.72
C CYS A 60 -12.08 -7.23 6.25
N THR A 61 -12.41 -8.48 5.95
CA THR A 61 -11.55 -9.63 6.21
C THR A 61 -10.60 -9.83 5.03
N ILE A 62 -9.32 -9.96 5.33
CA ILE A 62 -8.24 -10.05 4.35
C ILE A 62 -7.43 -11.32 4.59
N LEU A 63 -6.87 -11.87 3.53
CA LEU A 63 -5.96 -13.02 3.62
C LEU A 63 -4.52 -12.52 3.56
N VAL A 64 -3.72 -12.86 4.56
CA VAL A 64 -2.29 -12.53 4.63
C VAL A 64 -1.44 -13.77 4.88
N ALA A 65 -0.22 -13.76 4.37
CA ALA A 65 0.76 -14.81 4.65
C ALA A 65 1.65 -14.38 5.81
N TYR A 66 1.79 -15.19 6.85
CA TYR A 66 2.67 -14.94 7.98
C TYR A 66 3.91 -15.82 7.90
N ASN A 67 5.10 -15.22 8.02
CA ASN A 67 6.35 -15.96 8.11
C ASN A 67 6.82 -16.11 9.56
N LYS A 68 6.96 -17.35 10.04
CA LYS A 68 7.35 -17.68 11.42
C LYS A 68 8.76 -17.23 11.80
N ILE A 69 9.67 -17.09 10.83
CA ILE A 69 11.07 -16.71 11.05
C ILE A 69 11.20 -15.19 11.10
N THR A 70 10.71 -14.49 10.07
CA THR A 70 10.82 -13.02 10.00
C THR A 70 9.81 -12.31 10.90
N LYS A 71 8.78 -13.03 11.37
CA LYS A 71 7.65 -12.49 12.14
C LYS A 71 6.85 -11.42 11.39
N LYS A 72 6.91 -11.44 10.05
CA LYS A 72 6.24 -10.48 9.17
C LYS A 72 4.95 -11.07 8.59
N TYR A 73 3.95 -10.21 8.41
CA TYR A 73 2.72 -10.49 7.68
C TYR A 73 2.80 -9.87 6.29
N TYR A 74 2.51 -10.65 5.26
CA TYR A 74 2.69 -10.28 3.86
C TYR A 74 1.35 -10.22 3.13
N ILE A 75 1.25 -9.26 2.23
CA ILE A 75 0.08 -9.03 1.40
C ILE A 75 0.50 -8.63 -0.02
N SER A 76 -0.25 -9.09 -1.03
CA SER A 76 0.04 -8.68 -2.41
C SER A 76 -0.45 -7.26 -2.69
N GLU A 77 0.35 -6.52 -3.44
CA GLU A 77 -0.01 -5.21 -3.97
C GLU A 77 -1.32 -5.26 -4.78
N THR A 78 -1.57 -6.35 -5.51
CA THR A 78 -2.82 -6.60 -6.25
C THR A 78 -4.05 -6.59 -5.33
N GLN A 79 -3.93 -7.19 -4.14
CA GLN A 79 -5.02 -7.21 -3.16
C GLN A 79 -5.29 -5.80 -2.61
N VAL A 80 -4.24 -5.03 -2.31
CA VAL A 80 -4.33 -3.62 -1.89
C VAL A 80 -5.02 -2.77 -2.97
N LYS A 81 -4.57 -2.89 -4.23
CA LYS A 81 -5.18 -2.22 -5.40
C LYS A 81 -6.65 -2.58 -5.59
N TYR A 82 -7.01 -3.84 -5.37
CA TYR A 82 -8.40 -4.29 -5.44
C TYR A 82 -9.27 -3.55 -4.42
N TRP A 83 -8.79 -3.35 -3.20
CA TRP A 83 -9.56 -2.62 -2.18
C TRP A 83 -9.73 -1.14 -2.47
N HIS A 84 -8.69 -0.46 -2.95
CA HIS A 84 -8.83 0.95 -3.34
C HIS A 84 -9.88 1.12 -4.43
N ARG A 85 -9.93 0.22 -5.43
CA ARG A 85 -11.00 0.20 -6.45
C ARG A 85 -12.39 -0.03 -5.87
N LYS A 86 -12.50 -0.67 -4.71
CA LYS A 86 -13.74 -0.87 -3.95
C LYS A 86 -13.99 0.22 -2.90
N ASN A 87 -13.26 1.33 -2.95
CA ASN A 87 -13.37 2.45 -2.01
C ASN A 87 -13.10 2.00 -0.55
N PHE A 88 -12.19 1.04 -0.36
CA PHE A 88 -11.69 0.59 0.93
C PHE A 88 -10.20 0.93 1.08
N PHE A 89 -9.86 1.59 2.19
CA PHE A 89 -8.52 2.12 2.45
C PHE A 89 -8.07 1.59 3.80
N PRO A 90 -7.21 0.56 3.86
CA PRO A 90 -6.91 -0.14 5.10
C PRO A 90 -6.22 0.79 6.10
N LYS A 91 -6.75 0.85 7.32
CA LYS A 91 -6.16 1.58 8.45
C LYS A 91 -5.12 0.71 9.16
N ILE A 92 -4.02 0.44 8.47
CA ILE A 92 -2.86 -0.33 8.94
C ILE A 92 -1.58 0.26 8.32
N ILE A 93 -0.40 0.05 8.90
CA ILE A 93 0.84 0.46 8.25
C ILE A 93 1.12 -0.52 7.10
N LEU A 94 1.41 0.02 5.92
CA LEU A 94 1.81 -0.70 4.73
C LEU A 94 3.25 -0.34 4.38
N THR A 95 4.10 -1.36 4.27
CA THR A 95 5.52 -1.21 3.97
C THR A 95 5.86 -2.04 2.73
N MET A 96 6.36 -1.41 1.67
CA MET A 96 6.86 -2.16 0.51
C MET A 96 7.98 -3.09 0.94
N CYS A 97 7.93 -4.31 0.42
CA CYS A 97 8.92 -5.32 0.72
C CYS A 97 9.44 -5.92 -0.59
N ASN A 98 10.77 -5.90 -0.73
CA ASN A 98 11.49 -6.62 -1.78
C ASN A 98 11.97 -8.00 -1.30
N ASP A 99 11.71 -8.37 -0.03
CA ASP A 99 12.15 -9.64 0.55
C ASP A 99 11.34 -10.79 -0.05
N GLY A 100 12.02 -11.74 -0.70
CA GLY A 100 11.39 -12.97 -1.19
C GLY A 100 10.40 -12.78 -2.35
N SER A 101 10.29 -11.58 -2.93
CA SER A 101 9.54 -11.36 -4.16
C SER A 101 10.46 -11.44 -5.37
N ILE A 102 10.09 -12.17 -6.42
CA ILE A 102 10.62 -11.85 -7.75
C ILE A 102 9.87 -10.59 -8.19
N PRO A 103 10.54 -9.42 -8.30
CA PRO A 103 9.90 -8.27 -8.92
C PRO A 103 9.51 -8.70 -10.33
N MET A 104 8.26 -8.47 -10.71
CA MET A 104 7.93 -8.58 -12.13
C MET A 104 8.86 -7.62 -12.88
N ILE A 105 9.75 -8.15 -13.72
CA ILE A 105 10.53 -7.34 -14.65
C ILE A 105 9.53 -6.82 -15.68
N THR A 106 8.89 -5.72 -15.34
CA THR A 106 8.16 -4.88 -16.28
C THR A 106 9.06 -3.68 -16.52
N ASN A 107 9.51 -3.49 -17.75
CA ASN A 107 10.35 -2.38 -18.20
C ASN A 107 9.66 -0.99 -18.10
N GLY A 108 8.91 -0.69 -17.03
CA GLY A 108 8.23 0.59 -16.89
C GLY A 108 7.19 0.78 -15.80
N PHE A 109 7.03 -0.12 -14.81
CA PHE A 109 6.12 0.16 -13.68
C PHE A 109 6.86 0.83 -12.52
N GLN A 110 6.50 2.08 -12.25
CA GLN A 110 6.91 2.79 -11.05
C GLN A 110 6.46 2.00 -9.82
N GLU A 111 7.39 1.73 -8.90
CA GLU A 111 7.05 1.33 -7.54
C GLU A 111 5.92 2.21 -7.03
N PHE A 112 4.94 1.60 -6.35
CA PHE A 112 3.92 2.39 -5.66
C PHE A 112 4.62 3.43 -4.78
N SER A 113 4.33 4.71 -5.00
CA SER A 113 4.73 5.71 -4.01
C SER A 113 4.09 5.32 -2.68
N LYS A 114 4.76 5.64 -1.56
CA LYS A 114 4.20 5.39 -0.23
C LYS A 114 2.77 5.92 -0.10
N LEU A 115 2.43 7.05 -0.73
CA LEU A 115 1.07 7.60 -0.76
C LEU A 115 0.09 6.72 -1.56
N ALA A 116 0.52 6.20 -2.72
CA ALA A 116 -0.31 5.33 -3.55
C ALA A 116 -0.69 4.02 -2.82
N LEU A 117 0.15 3.52 -1.91
CA LEU A 117 -0.18 2.36 -1.06
C LEU A 117 -1.38 2.59 -0.15
N TYR A 118 -1.61 3.85 0.24
CA TYR A 118 -2.78 4.24 1.02
C TYR A 118 -3.93 4.69 0.12
N GLY A 119 -3.83 4.48 -1.20
CA GLY A 119 -4.86 4.79 -2.18
C GLY A 119 -4.95 6.28 -2.53
N TYR A 120 -3.96 7.09 -2.16
CA TYR A 120 -3.92 8.50 -2.51
C TYR A 120 -3.92 8.68 -4.04
N LYS A 121 -4.92 9.40 -4.55
CA LYS A 121 -5.13 9.63 -5.97
C LYS A 121 -5.81 10.99 -6.19
N VAL A 122 -5.29 11.76 -7.13
CA VAL A 122 -5.77 13.10 -7.51
C VAL A 122 -6.40 13.13 -8.91
N GLY A 123 -6.93 14.29 -9.29
CA GLY A 123 -7.49 14.59 -10.59
C GLY A 123 -8.96 14.22 -10.71
N SER A 124 -9.54 14.38 -11.91
CA SER A 124 -10.97 14.26 -12.17
C SER A 124 -11.60 12.89 -11.85
N HIS A 125 -10.77 11.85 -11.72
CA HIS A 125 -11.17 10.50 -11.31
C HIS A 125 -10.45 10.04 -10.04
N GLY A 126 -9.96 11.00 -9.27
CA GLY A 126 -9.27 10.83 -8.00
C GLY A 126 -10.23 10.80 -6.81
N LEU A 127 -9.64 10.87 -5.62
CA LEU A 127 -10.36 11.06 -4.37
C LEU A 127 -10.74 12.52 -4.21
N ASN A 128 -11.84 12.78 -3.51
CA ASN A 128 -12.16 14.14 -3.09
C ASN A 128 -11.18 14.64 -2.02
N GLU A 129 -11.12 15.96 -1.84
CA GLU A 129 -10.24 16.64 -0.90
C GLU A 129 -10.29 16.02 0.52
N ALA A 130 -11.50 15.84 1.07
CA ALA A 130 -11.66 15.29 2.41
C ALA A 130 -11.08 13.87 2.57
N GLN A 131 -11.17 13.04 1.52
CA GLN A 131 -10.56 11.71 1.48
C GLN A 131 -9.03 11.80 1.39
N ARG A 132 -8.50 12.65 0.49
CA ARG A 132 -7.06 12.87 0.35
C ARG A 132 -6.44 13.37 1.66
N HIS A 133 -7.02 14.41 2.26
CA HIS A 133 -6.57 14.96 3.53
C HIS A 133 -6.62 13.92 4.67
N LYS A 134 -7.61 13.02 4.71
CA LYS A 134 -7.62 11.91 5.67
C LYS A 134 -6.43 10.96 5.49
N ILE A 135 -6.05 10.64 4.26
CA ILE A 135 -4.86 9.82 3.97
C ILE A 135 -3.59 10.57 4.40
N LEU A 136 -3.46 11.85 4.02
CA LEU A 136 -2.30 12.68 4.36
C LEU A 136 -2.11 12.81 5.88
N LYS A 137 -3.19 13.08 6.63
CA LYS A 137 -3.16 13.06 8.11
C LYS A 137 -2.70 11.71 8.63
N TYR A 138 -3.27 10.63 8.11
CA TYR A 138 -2.95 9.28 8.57
C TYR A 138 -1.46 8.94 8.37
N VAL A 139 -0.88 9.23 7.20
CA VAL A 139 0.53 8.92 6.93
C VAL A 139 1.47 9.78 7.78
N ILE A 140 1.12 11.03 8.07
CA ILE A 140 1.90 11.91 8.95
C ILE A 140 1.81 11.42 10.39
N ASP A 141 0.61 11.15 10.89
CA ASP A 141 0.34 10.83 12.31
C ASP A 141 0.96 9.51 12.73
N ASN A 142 0.99 8.54 11.82
CA ASN A 142 1.62 7.25 12.03
C ASN A 142 3.11 7.23 11.65
N LYS A 143 3.70 8.40 11.35
CA LYS A 143 5.13 8.56 11.02
C LYS A 143 5.57 7.71 9.82
N ILE A 144 4.66 7.43 8.89
CA ILE A 144 4.92 6.68 7.66
C ILE A 144 5.72 7.55 6.66
N MET A 145 5.35 8.82 6.59
CA MET A 145 6.05 9.87 5.85
C MET A 145 6.08 11.15 6.68
N ARG A 146 7.18 11.89 6.62
CA ARG A 146 7.28 13.24 7.17
C ARG A 146 6.63 14.23 6.21
N GLY A 147 6.09 15.32 6.76
CA GLY A 147 5.45 16.39 5.99
C GLY A 147 6.27 16.89 4.80
N HIS A 148 7.55 17.21 5.03
CA HIS A 148 8.44 17.68 3.96
C HIS A 148 8.70 16.63 2.87
N GLU A 149 8.68 15.33 3.21
CA GLU A 149 8.82 14.25 2.21
C GLU A 149 7.60 14.19 1.30
N ILE A 150 6.41 14.41 1.87
CA ILE A 150 5.16 14.47 1.11
C ILE A 150 5.17 15.71 0.20
N ILE A 151 5.44 16.90 0.73
CA ILE A 151 5.49 18.15 -0.05
C ILE A 151 6.49 18.03 -1.20
N LYS A 152 7.71 17.56 -0.94
CA LYS A 152 8.74 17.34 -1.98
C LYS A 152 8.26 16.37 -3.06
N HIS A 153 7.56 15.30 -2.67
CA HIS A 153 7.00 14.34 -3.62
C HIS A 153 5.93 14.99 -4.51
N LEU A 154 4.99 15.74 -3.94
CA LEU A 154 3.91 16.41 -4.68
C LEU A 154 4.46 17.50 -5.61
N GLN A 155 5.41 18.32 -5.15
CA GLN A 155 6.11 19.30 -5.99
C GLN A 155 6.82 18.66 -7.18
N GLY A 156 7.46 17.51 -6.97
CA GLY A 156 8.05 16.73 -8.05
C GLY A 156 7.02 16.24 -9.08
N LEU A 157 5.83 15.81 -8.62
CA LEU A 157 4.74 15.42 -9.52
C LEU A 157 4.22 16.61 -10.33
N ILE A 158 4.02 17.78 -9.70
CA ILE A 158 3.62 19.02 -10.39
C ILE A 158 4.64 19.38 -11.47
N PHE A 159 5.93 19.41 -11.12
CA PHE A 159 7.02 19.67 -12.06
C PHE A 159 6.98 18.72 -13.26
N LEU A 160 6.88 17.41 -13.02
CA LEU A 160 6.83 16.40 -14.07
C LEU A 160 5.60 16.52 -14.98
N ARG A 161 4.45 17.02 -14.46
CA ARG A 161 3.24 17.20 -15.26
C ARG A 161 3.23 18.51 -16.04
N ASN A 162 3.80 19.58 -15.50
CA ASN A 162 3.95 20.84 -16.23
C ASN A 162 4.83 20.69 -17.49
N GLU A 163 5.80 19.78 -17.47
CA GLU A 163 6.61 19.45 -18.66
C GLU A 163 5.87 18.59 -19.71
N GLN A 164 4.66 18.10 -19.43
CA GLN A 164 3.89 17.23 -20.31
C GLN A 164 2.76 17.98 -21.03
N TYR A 165 3.07 18.56 -22.18
CA TYR A 165 2.12 19.36 -22.98
C TYR A 165 1.01 18.56 -23.70
N ASN A 166 1.08 17.22 -23.71
CA ASN A 166 0.18 16.38 -24.50
C ASN A 166 -1.08 15.90 -23.76
N LYS A 167 -1.23 16.26 -22.48
CA LYS A 167 -2.36 15.86 -21.64
C LYS A 167 -2.70 16.97 -20.65
N ASP A 168 -3.99 17.14 -20.37
CA ASP A 168 -4.44 18.05 -19.34
C ASP A 168 -4.29 17.40 -17.95
N PHE A 169 -3.48 18.03 -17.11
CA PHE A 169 -3.26 17.64 -15.71
C PHE A 169 -3.76 18.71 -14.72
N SER A 170 -4.50 19.72 -15.17
CA SER A 170 -4.87 20.88 -14.36
C SER A 170 -5.58 20.48 -13.07
N ALA A 171 -6.54 19.57 -13.13
CA ALA A 171 -7.25 19.07 -11.94
C ALA A 171 -6.31 18.33 -10.95
N ALA A 172 -5.32 17.60 -11.45
CA ALA A 172 -4.35 16.91 -10.60
C ALA A 172 -3.36 17.87 -9.95
N ILE A 173 -2.94 18.91 -10.70
CA ILE A 173 -2.06 19.98 -10.21
C ILE A 173 -2.77 20.78 -9.12
N GLU A 174 -4.00 21.22 -9.36
CA GLU A 174 -4.83 21.93 -8.38
C GLU A 174 -5.01 21.11 -7.10
N ASP A 175 -5.31 19.81 -7.23
CA ASP A 175 -5.41 18.91 -6.08
C ASP A 175 -4.09 18.83 -5.29
N TRP A 176 -2.94 18.71 -5.97
CA TRP A 176 -1.62 18.65 -5.31
C TRP A 176 -1.25 19.95 -4.62
N GLU A 177 -1.55 21.10 -5.23
CA GLU A 177 -1.31 22.42 -4.65
C GLU A 177 -2.14 22.63 -3.39
N ASN A 178 -3.44 22.30 -3.43
CA ASN A 178 -4.32 22.33 -2.26
C ASN A 178 -3.81 21.39 -1.15
N ASP A 179 -3.40 20.18 -1.52
CA ASP A 179 -2.90 19.20 -0.56
C ASP A 179 -1.58 19.66 0.10
N ILE A 180 -0.70 20.40 -0.61
CA ILE A 180 0.52 21.01 -0.06
C ILE A 180 0.15 22.06 1.01
N ILE A 181 -0.73 23.00 0.68
CA ILE A 181 -1.20 24.04 1.61
C ILE A 181 -1.77 23.39 2.88
N PHE A 182 -2.62 22.39 2.70
CA PHE A 182 -3.20 21.62 3.81
C PHE A 182 -2.13 20.99 4.71
N ILE A 183 -1.07 20.40 4.13
CA ILE A 183 0.01 19.77 4.90
C ILE A 183 0.77 20.81 5.72
N GLU A 184 1.10 21.97 5.14
CA GLU A 184 1.82 23.05 5.83
C GLU A 184 1.02 23.58 7.03
N GLU A 185 -0.27 23.83 6.84
CA GLU A 185 -1.20 24.23 7.91
C GLU A 185 -1.29 23.15 8.99
N TYR A 186 -1.45 21.88 8.58
CA TYR A 186 -1.60 20.76 9.50
C TYR A 186 -0.37 20.58 10.39
N ILE A 187 0.84 20.63 9.83
CA ILE A 187 2.10 20.49 10.59
C ILE A 187 2.31 21.66 11.54
N THR A 188 2.02 22.88 11.06
CA THR A 188 2.16 24.10 11.87
C THR A 188 1.20 24.06 13.06
N SER A 189 -0.04 23.58 12.85
CA SER A 189 -1.03 23.42 13.93
C SER A 189 -0.62 22.42 15.01
N LYS A 190 0.21 21.41 14.68
CA LYS A 190 0.70 20.40 15.61
C LYS A 190 1.96 20.79 16.38
N SER A 191 2.65 21.82 15.92
CA SER A 191 3.86 22.34 16.57
C SER A 191 3.55 23.43 17.60
N LYS A 192 2.27 23.84 17.71
CA LYS A 192 1.74 24.77 18.71
C LYS A 192 1.13 23.99 19.87
#